data_AF-A0A0N4YZM0-F1
#
_entry.id   AF-A0A0N4YZM0-F1
#
_cell.length_a   1.000
_cell.length_b   1.000
_cell.length_c   1.000
_cell.angle_alpha   90.00
_cell.angle_beta   90.00
_cell.angle_gamma   90.00
#
_symmetry.space_group_name_H-M   'P 1'
#
loop_
_entity.id
_entity.type
_entity.pdbx_description
1 polymer ?
#
loop_
_entity_poly.entity_id
_entity_poly.type
_entity_poly.pdbx_seq_one_letter_code
_entity_poly.pdbx_strand_id
1 'polypeptide(L)'
;MYTFGEPRVGDHTFATNFDSMIKNSYRVVFRRDLVPHLPACANDQSWFGEGEANQTCDVNVKGKPYHHSTEIWYPYSMEPGSSYVECTGQPTGEGFTCSDKIRFYLERLNSYIWDHKHYFTVRVSRYGRFGCDYTQPEGRPGLFENLVNNLNFFTRKFGLERGRSISKVFSRILRSGRGMFRF
;
A
#
# COMPACT_ATOMS: atom_id res chain seq x y z
N MET A 1 13.32 4.58 8.96
CA MET A 1 12.67 3.90 7.83
C MET A 1 11.47 4.73 7.40
N TYR A 2 11.27 4.90 6.10
CA TYR A 2 10.10 5.60 5.56
C TYR A 2 9.43 4.68 4.53
N THR A 3 8.12 4.51 4.64
CA THR A 3 7.31 3.73 3.71
C THR A 3 6.20 4.60 3.12
N PHE A 4 5.77 4.31 1.90
CA PHE A 4 4.70 5.04 1.21
C PHE A 4 3.53 4.08 0.96
N GLY A 5 2.35 4.42 1.48
CA GLY A 5 1.15 3.62 1.24
C GLY A 5 1.26 2.18 1.74
N GLU A 6 1.94 1.98 2.87
CA GLU A 6 2.25 0.65 3.39
C GLU A 6 1.00 -0.02 3.96
N PRO A 7 0.63 -1.24 3.49
CA PRO A 7 -0.45 -2.02 4.09
C PRO A 7 -0.06 -2.55 5.47
N ARG A 8 -1.02 -3.04 6.27
CA ARG A 8 -0.73 -3.76 7.50
C ARG A 8 0.04 -5.05 7.18
N VAL A 9 1.19 -5.25 7.81
CA VAL A 9 2.10 -6.37 7.49
C VAL A 9 2.07 -7.49 8.53
N GLY A 10 1.83 -7.16 9.80
CA GLY A 10 1.84 -8.12 10.90
C GLY A 10 0.74 -7.84 11.92
N ASP A 11 0.80 -8.52 13.07
CA ASP A 11 -0.11 -8.28 14.19
C ASP A 11 0.45 -7.27 15.19
N HIS A 12 -0.30 -7.00 16.26
CA HIS A 12 0.12 -6.07 17.32
C HIS A 12 1.46 -6.47 17.98
N THR A 13 1.75 -7.78 18.07
CA THR A 13 3.03 -8.27 18.62
C THR A 13 4.18 -7.94 17.68
N PHE A 14 3.99 -8.17 16.38
CA PHE A 14 4.94 -7.74 15.35
C PHE A 14 5.18 -6.23 15.40
N ALA A 15 4.11 -5.44 15.48
CA ALA A 15 4.20 -3.98 15.50
C ALA A 15 4.99 -3.46 16.70
N THR A 16 4.68 -3.96 17.89
CA THR A 16 5.41 -3.61 19.13
C THR A 16 6.89 -3.97 19.02
N ASN A 17 7.22 -5.16 18.51
CA ASN A 17 8.60 -5.58 18.34
C ASN A 17 9.33 -4.73 17.29
N PHE A 18 8.66 -4.39 16.19
CA PHE A 18 9.20 -3.53 15.14
C PHE A 18 9.58 -2.16 15.71
N ASP A 19 8.66 -1.51 16.43
CA ASP A 19 8.87 -0.20 17.05
C ASP A 19 9.90 -0.26 18.20
N SER A 20 10.10 -1.44 18.81
CA SER A 20 11.17 -1.65 19.78
C SER A 20 12.56 -1.56 19.13
N MET A 21 12.71 -2.07 17.90
CA MET A 21 13.98 -2.17 17.18
C MET A 21 14.27 -0.95 16.30
N ILE A 22 13.24 -0.35 15.69
CA ILE A 22 13.38 0.68 14.66
C ILE A 22 12.66 1.96 15.12
N LYS A 23 13.35 2.73 15.96
CA LYS A 23 12.80 3.93 16.63
C LYS A 23 12.35 5.04 15.68
N ASN A 24 13.10 5.28 14.61
CA ASN A 24 12.81 6.34 13.66
C ASN A 24 12.16 5.74 12.42
N SER A 25 10.87 5.39 12.52
CA SER A 25 10.09 4.78 11.46
C SER A 25 8.78 5.53 11.26
N TYR A 26 8.43 5.78 9.99
CA TYR A 26 7.23 6.53 9.62
C TYR A 26 6.57 5.90 8.39
N ARG A 27 5.24 5.81 8.42
CA ARG A 27 4.41 5.42 7.27
C ARG A 27 3.75 6.66 6.70
N VAL A 28 4.06 7.01 5.46
CA VAL A 28 3.47 8.18 4.81
C VAL A 28 2.24 7.75 4.02
N VAL A 29 1.13 8.45 4.23
CA VAL A 29 -0.15 8.20 3.56
C VAL A 29 -0.63 9.46 2.85
N PHE A 30 -1.01 9.31 1.58
CA PHE A 30 -1.55 10.40 0.79
C PHE A 30 -3.07 10.30 0.63
N ARG A 31 -3.79 11.37 1.00
CA ARG A 31 -5.24 11.51 0.80
C ARG A 31 -6.01 10.26 1.24
N ARG A 32 -6.59 9.55 0.27
CA ARG A 32 -7.43 8.37 0.44
C ARG A 32 -6.76 7.19 -0.26
N ASP A 33 -5.46 7.04 -0.07
CA ASP A 33 -4.77 5.81 -0.39
C ASP A 33 -5.44 4.65 0.35
N LEU A 34 -5.97 3.71 -0.42
CA LEU A 34 -6.70 2.54 0.09
C LEU A 34 -5.74 1.51 0.71
N VAL A 35 -4.48 1.46 0.27
CA VAL A 35 -3.57 0.35 0.58
C VAL A 35 -3.19 0.29 2.06
N PRO A 36 -2.93 1.40 2.78
CA PRO A 36 -2.71 1.36 4.22
C PRO A 36 -3.83 0.71 5.02
N HIS A 37 -5.05 0.75 4.54
CA HIS A 37 -6.19 0.18 5.25
C HIS A 37 -6.38 -1.33 4.97
N LEU A 38 -5.52 -1.91 4.13
CA LEU A 38 -5.48 -3.34 3.82
C LEU A 38 -4.39 -4.08 4.62
N PRO A 39 -4.60 -5.35 4.98
CA PRO A 39 -5.91 -5.95 5.29
C PRO A 39 -6.59 -5.23 6.46
N ALA A 40 -7.92 -5.40 6.60
CA ALA A 40 -8.66 -4.86 7.74
C ALA A 40 -8.16 -5.45 9.07
N CYS A 41 -8.09 -4.61 10.10
CA CYS A 41 -7.75 -5.01 11.45
C CYS A 41 -8.97 -5.60 12.20
N ALA A 42 -8.77 -5.95 13.47
CA ALA A 42 -9.88 -6.36 14.33
C ALA A 42 -10.83 -5.17 14.56
N ASN A 43 -12.13 -5.35 14.26
CA ASN A 43 -13.24 -4.40 14.40
C ASN A 43 -13.51 -3.45 13.22
N ASP A 44 -12.76 -3.51 12.12
CA ASP A 44 -13.20 -2.88 10.87
C ASP A 44 -13.91 -3.90 9.96
N GLN A 45 -15.23 -3.99 10.08
CA GLN A 45 -16.07 -4.81 9.20
C GLN A 45 -16.49 -4.06 7.92
N SER A 46 -16.05 -2.82 7.72
CA SER A 46 -16.54 -1.94 6.67
C SER A 46 -15.75 -2.01 5.37
N TRP A 47 -15.36 -3.22 4.93
CA TRP A 47 -14.89 -3.39 3.55
C TRP A 47 -16.04 -3.27 2.54
N PHE A 48 -17.25 -3.74 2.91
CA PHE A 48 -18.40 -3.87 1.99
C PHE A 48 -19.79 -3.73 2.65
N GLY A 49 -19.92 -3.21 3.88
CA GLY A 49 -21.20 -3.20 4.58
C GLY A 49 -21.33 -2.15 5.67
N GLU A 50 -22.58 -1.76 5.92
CA GLU A 50 -22.98 -0.76 6.92
C GLU A 50 -22.51 -1.13 8.32
N GLY A 51 -21.79 -0.20 8.94
CA GLY A 51 -21.27 -0.30 10.29
C GLY A 51 -20.62 1.03 10.66
N GLU A 52 -20.59 1.35 11.95
CA GLU A 52 -19.90 2.55 12.41
C GLU A 52 -18.39 2.37 12.21
N ALA A 53 -17.82 3.11 11.26
CA ALA A 53 -16.37 3.21 11.07
C ALA A 53 -15.62 3.61 12.36
N ASN A 54 -16.30 4.00 13.42
CA ASN A 54 -15.75 4.56 14.65
C ASN A 54 -15.07 3.52 15.57
N GLN A 55 -14.64 2.36 15.05
CA GLN A 55 -13.94 1.34 15.82
C GLN A 55 -12.46 1.34 15.47
N THR A 56 -11.66 1.75 16.46
CA THR A 56 -10.21 1.58 16.45
C THR A 56 -9.85 0.10 16.48
N CYS A 57 -8.71 -0.27 15.89
CA CYS A 57 -8.22 -1.64 15.91
C CYS A 57 -8.04 -2.18 17.33
N ASP A 58 -8.65 -3.31 17.64
CA ASP A 58 -8.57 -3.93 18.97
C ASP A 58 -7.31 -4.78 19.14
N VAL A 59 -6.41 -4.29 19.98
CA VAL A 59 -5.13 -4.93 20.32
C VAL A 59 -5.27 -6.26 21.04
N ASN A 60 -6.43 -6.53 21.65
CA ASN A 60 -6.67 -7.77 22.40
C ASN A 60 -6.98 -8.96 21.47
N VAL A 61 -7.33 -8.71 20.21
CA VAL A 61 -7.61 -9.76 19.24
C VAL A 61 -6.32 -10.22 18.59
N LYS A 62 -5.81 -11.35 19.08
CA LYS A 62 -4.52 -11.93 18.64
C LYS A 62 -4.52 -12.30 17.15
N GLY A 63 -3.35 -12.14 16.52
CA GLY A 63 -3.12 -12.51 15.12
C GLY A 63 -3.88 -11.65 14.10
N LYS A 64 -4.47 -10.54 14.52
CA LYS A 64 -5.14 -9.60 13.61
C LYS A 64 -4.17 -8.53 13.11
N PRO A 65 -4.32 -8.09 11.85
CA PRO A 65 -3.44 -7.08 11.28
C PRO A 65 -3.41 -5.80 12.10
N TYR A 66 -2.22 -5.25 12.29
CA TYR A 66 -1.96 -4.04 13.04
C TYR A 66 -0.73 -3.33 12.46
N HIS A 67 -0.82 -2.01 12.35
CA HIS A 67 0.24 -1.15 11.87
C HIS A 67 1.34 -0.94 12.91
N HIS A 68 2.59 -0.96 12.45
CA HIS A 68 3.72 -0.49 13.24
C HIS A 68 4.06 0.96 12.88
N SER A 69 4.76 1.67 13.76
CA SER A 69 5.28 3.03 13.52
C SER A 69 4.23 4.15 13.51
N THR A 70 4.69 5.39 13.41
CA THR A 70 3.83 6.58 13.32
C THR A 70 3.39 6.85 11.88
N GLU A 71 2.11 7.15 11.67
CA GLU A 71 1.61 7.62 10.37
C GLU A 71 1.87 9.13 10.21
N ILE A 72 2.33 9.52 9.01
CA ILE A 72 2.35 10.90 8.53
C ILE A 72 1.35 11.03 7.40
N TRP A 73 0.25 11.73 7.65
CA TRP A 73 -0.86 11.83 6.73
C TRP A 73 -0.92 13.19 6.05
N TYR A 74 -0.99 13.18 4.72
CA TYR A 74 -1.22 14.37 3.90
C TYR A 74 -2.64 14.36 3.36
N PRO A 75 -3.59 15.06 4.02
CA PRO A 75 -5.01 14.97 3.67
C PRO A 75 -5.37 15.67 2.35
N TYR A 76 -4.57 16.62 1.88
CA TYR A 76 -4.93 17.50 0.75
C TYR A 76 -3.91 17.52 -0.37
N SER A 77 -2.64 17.78 -0.10
CA SER A 77 -1.60 17.89 -1.15
C SER A 77 -0.27 17.37 -0.61
N MET A 78 0.64 17.02 -1.51
CA MET A 78 2.04 16.73 -1.21
C MET A 78 2.98 17.59 -2.08
N GLU A 79 2.50 18.72 -2.58
CA GLU A 79 3.36 19.75 -3.18
C GLU A 79 4.30 20.36 -2.13
N PRO A 80 5.46 20.91 -2.53
CA PRO A 80 6.35 21.60 -1.60
C PRO A 80 5.60 22.65 -0.78
N GLY A 81 5.77 22.61 0.54
CA GLY A 81 5.06 23.49 1.49
C GLY A 81 3.69 22.99 1.95
N SER A 82 3.22 21.82 1.49
CA SER A 82 1.97 21.22 1.96
C SER A 82 2.04 20.85 3.44
N SER A 83 0.95 21.08 4.15
CA SER A 83 0.77 20.64 5.54
C SER A 83 0.53 19.13 5.65
N TYR A 84 1.02 18.53 6.72
CA TYR A 84 0.74 17.14 7.10
C TYR A 84 0.24 17.06 8.54
N VAL A 85 -0.32 15.91 8.88
CA VAL A 85 -0.71 15.53 10.24
C VAL A 85 0.20 14.40 10.70
N GLU A 86 0.86 14.57 11.84
CA GLU A 86 1.55 13.47 12.53
C GLU A 86 0.55 12.76 13.43
N CYS A 87 0.36 11.47 13.20
CA CYS A 87 -0.72 10.69 13.80
C CYS A 87 -0.26 10.05 15.10
N THR A 88 -0.28 10.85 16.17
CA THR A 88 0.08 10.43 17.54
C THR A 88 -1.12 10.00 18.39
N GLY A 89 -2.29 9.82 17.76
CA GLY A 89 -3.52 9.39 18.43
C GLY A 89 -3.42 7.97 18.98
N GLN A 90 -4.26 7.65 19.96
CA GLN A 90 -4.38 6.29 20.51
C GLN A 90 -5.55 5.54 19.83
N PRO A 91 -5.41 4.23 19.59
CA PRO A 91 -4.19 3.45 19.79
C PRO A 91 -3.13 3.79 18.73
N THR A 92 -1.86 3.84 19.15
CA THR A 92 -0.75 4.30 18.29
C THR A 92 -0.68 3.49 17.00
N GLY A 93 -0.58 4.18 15.86
CA GLY A 93 -0.48 3.53 14.54
C GLY A 93 -1.83 3.17 13.89
N GLU A 94 -2.94 3.22 14.63
CA GLU A 94 -4.31 2.88 14.19
C GLU A 94 -5.34 3.94 14.64
N GLY A 95 -4.87 5.19 14.78
CA GLY A 95 -5.65 6.29 15.34
C GLY A 95 -6.71 6.81 14.39
N PHE A 96 -7.98 6.78 14.81
CA PHE A 96 -9.12 7.22 14.01
C PHE A 96 -9.18 8.74 13.74
N THR A 97 -8.26 9.53 14.28
CA THR A 97 -8.15 10.97 13.98
C THR A 97 -7.55 11.24 12.59
N CYS A 98 -6.82 10.27 12.04
CA CYS A 98 -6.06 10.40 10.80
C CYS A 98 -6.70 9.68 9.61
N SER A 99 -5.93 8.98 8.77
CA SER A 99 -6.40 8.39 7.52
C SER A 99 -7.42 7.27 7.77
N ASP A 100 -7.33 6.55 8.90
CA ASP A 100 -8.21 5.42 9.23
C ASP A 100 -9.69 5.77 9.37
N LYS A 101 -10.05 7.06 9.44
CA LYS A 101 -11.46 7.49 9.38
C LYS A 101 -12.11 7.43 8.01
N ILE A 102 -11.32 7.23 6.97
CA ILE A 102 -11.79 7.29 5.60
C ILE A 102 -12.58 6.03 5.28
N ARG A 103 -13.80 6.23 4.75
CA ARG A 103 -14.60 5.16 4.15
C ARG A 103 -14.31 5.05 2.66
N PHE A 104 -14.16 3.81 2.20
CA PHE A 104 -13.86 3.50 0.81
C PHE A 104 -15.10 3.00 0.07
N TYR A 105 -15.33 3.52 -1.12
CA TYR A 105 -16.45 3.14 -1.98
C TYR A 105 -15.94 2.63 -3.33
N LEU A 106 -16.47 1.49 -3.80
CA LEU A 106 -16.05 0.86 -5.05
C LEU A 106 -16.11 1.80 -6.27
N GLU A 107 -17.09 2.70 -6.29
CA GLU A 107 -17.27 3.70 -7.34
C GLU A 107 -16.06 4.66 -7.50
N ARG A 108 -15.27 4.89 -6.45
CA ARG A 108 -14.12 5.81 -6.43
C ARG A 108 -12.77 5.12 -6.46
N LEU A 109 -12.75 3.80 -6.69
CA LEU A 109 -11.54 2.97 -6.65
C LEU A 109 -10.39 3.53 -7.49
N ASN A 110 -10.69 4.09 -8.66
CA ASN A 110 -9.67 4.72 -9.51
C ASN A 110 -8.97 5.92 -8.84
N SER A 111 -9.69 6.72 -8.06
CA SER A 111 -9.12 7.83 -7.29
C SER A 111 -8.20 7.31 -6.19
N TYR A 112 -8.61 6.28 -5.45
CA TYR A 112 -7.80 5.72 -4.36
C TYR A 112 -6.52 5.06 -4.89
N ILE A 113 -6.62 4.36 -6.02
CA ILE A 113 -5.47 3.80 -6.73
C ILE A 113 -4.55 4.91 -7.26
N TRP A 114 -5.10 6.06 -7.63
CA TRP A 114 -4.28 7.20 -8.05
C TRP A 114 -3.55 7.79 -6.85
N ASP A 115 -4.23 8.02 -5.73
CA ASP A 115 -3.63 8.52 -4.48
C ASP A 115 -2.49 7.58 -4.03
N HIS A 116 -2.69 6.26 -4.08
CA HIS A 116 -1.64 5.27 -3.78
C HIS A 116 -0.41 5.34 -4.70
N LYS A 117 -0.58 5.79 -5.94
CA LYS A 117 0.50 5.78 -6.94
C LYS A 117 1.32 7.05 -6.94
N HIS A 118 0.93 8.09 -6.19
CA HIS A 118 1.57 9.41 -6.26
C HIS A 118 1.91 9.91 -4.87
N TYR A 119 3.20 10.16 -4.66
CA TYR A 119 3.73 10.67 -3.40
C TYR A 119 4.69 11.82 -3.72
N PHE A 120 4.51 12.96 -3.07
CA PHE A 120 5.30 14.18 -3.32
C PHE A 120 5.32 14.62 -4.78
N THR A 121 4.14 14.65 -5.42
CA THR A 121 3.93 14.98 -6.85
C THR A 121 4.60 14.02 -7.85
N VAL A 122 5.21 12.94 -7.35
CA VAL A 122 5.94 11.97 -8.16
C VAL A 122 5.20 10.64 -8.13
N ARG A 123 5.03 10.04 -9.31
CA ARG A 123 4.52 8.68 -9.39
C ARG A 123 5.53 7.71 -8.78
N VAL A 124 5.12 6.88 -7.82
CA VAL A 124 6.01 6.00 -7.03
C VAL A 124 6.94 5.14 -7.90
N SER A 125 6.43 4.64 -9.04
CA SER A 125 7.24 3.86 -9.98
C SER A 125 8.44 4.60 -10.56
N ARG A 126 8.47 5.94 -10.49
CA ARG A 126 9.64 6.74 -10.89
C ARG A 126 10.80 6.60 -9.91
N TYR A 127 10.53 6.45 -8.60
CA TYR A 127 11.58 6.23 -7.61
C TYR A 127 12.36 4.95 -7.89
N GLY A 128 11.66 3.84 -8.16
CA GLY A 128 12.30 2.56 -8.51
C GLY A 128 12.89 2.51 -9.93
N ARG A 129 12.57 3.50 -10.77
CA ARG A 129 13.10 3.62 -12.14
C ARG A 129 14.40 4.43 -12.17
N PHE A 130 14.59 5.32 -11.20
CA PHE A 130 15.76 6.17 -11.08
C PHE A 130 17.00 5.32 -10.74
N GLY A 131 18.10 5.52 -11.48
CA GLY A 131 19.33 4.72 -11.33
C GLY A 131 19.32 3.38 -12.09
N CYS A 132 18.24 3.02 -12.78
CA CYS A 132 18.25 1.88 -13.70
C CYS A 132 18.87 2.29 -15.05
N ASP A 133 19.87 1.54 -15.49
CA ASP A 133 20.42 1.64 -16.85
C ASP A 133 19.56 0.80 -17.80
N TYR A 134 18.78 1.43 -18.69
CA TYR A 134 17.96 0.72 -19.69
C TYR A 134 18.76 0.18 -20.86
N THR A 135 20.06 0.51 -20.95
CA THR A 135 20.95 -0.07 -21.95
C THR A 135 21.46 -1.46 -21.52
N GLN A 136 21.37 -1.78 -20.23
CA GLN A 136 21.56 -3.13 -19.72
C GLN A 136 20.31 -3.97 -20.09
N PRO A 137 20.48 -5.19 -20.62
CA PRO A 137 19.36 -6.09 -20.82
C PRO A 137 18.66 -6.34 -19.48
N GLU A 138 17.33 -6.29 -19.46
CA GLU A 138 16.55 -6.72 -18.29
C GLU A 138 17.06 -8.12 -17.87
N GLY A 139 17.29 -8.33 -16.58
CA GLY A 139 17.76 -9.62 -16.07
C GLY A 139 16.88 -10.76 -16.60
N ARG A 140 17.46 -11.93 -16.89
CA ARG A 140 16.73 -13.04 -17.50
C ARG A 140 15.42 -13.30 -16.74
N PRO A 141 14.25 -13.30 -17.41
CA PRO A 141 12.98 -13.52 -16.75
C PRO A 141 13.00 -14.86 -16.02
N GLY A 142 12.54 -14.85 -14.76
CA GLY A 142 12.44 -16.05 -13.96
C GLY A 142 11.46 -17.07 -14.56
N LEU A 143 11.53 -18.32 -14.10
CA LEU A 143 10.66 -19.41 -14.58
C LEU A 143 9.17 -19.03 -14.56
N PHE A 144 8.72 -18.38 -13.48
CA PHE A 144 7.34 -17.89 -13.34
C PHE A 144 6.99 -16.80 -14.36
N GLU A 145 7.91 -15.90 -14.67
CA GLU A 145 7.68 -14.83 -15.64
C GLU A 145 7.58 -15.39 -17.06
N ASN A 146 8.38 -16.42 -17.39
CA ASN A 146 8.26 -17.15 -18.65
C ASN A 146 6.92 -17.89 -18.76
N LEU A 147 6.46 -18.52 -17.69
CA LEU A 147 5.15 -19.19 -17.65
C LEU A 147 4.00 -18.19 -17.86
N VAL A 148 4.05 -17.03 -17.20
CA VAL A 148 3.04 -15.97 -17.34
C VAL A 148 3.06 -15.36 -18.74
N ASN A 149 4.25 -15.13 -19.31
CA ASN A 149 4.39 -14.60 -20.66
C ASN A 149 3.85 -15.59 -21.71
N ASN A 150 4.10 -16.89 -21.54
CA ASN A 150 3.54 -17.93 -22.39
C ASN A 150 2.02 -17.99 -22.27
N LEU A 151 1.46 -18.00 -21.05
CA LEU A 151 0.01 -17.98 -20.82
C LEU A 151 -0.67 -16.73 -21.45
N ASN A 152 -0.04 -15.56 -21.33
CA ASN A 152 -0.54 -14.33 -21.95
C ASN A 152 -0.42 -14.36 -23.48
N PHE A 153 0.60 -15.01 -24.03
CA PHE A 153 0.73 -15.24 -25.46
C PHE A 153 -0.36 -16.18 -25.98
N PHE A 154 -0.64 -17.26 -25.26
CA PHE A 154 -1.71 -18.21 -25.60
C PHE A 154 -3.10 -17.55 -25.56
N THR A 155 -3.41 -16.76 -24.53
CA THR A 155 -4.70 -16.07 -24.42
C THR A 155 -4.90 -15.02 -25.51
N ARG A 156 -3.84 -14.31 -25.94
CA ARG A 156 -3.88 -13.39 -27.09
C ARG A 156 -4.02 -14.10 -28.43
N LYS A 157 -3.37 -15.26 -28.61
CA LYS A 157 -3.40 -16.05 -29.86
C LYS A 157 -4.77 -16.70 -30.11
N PHE A 158 -5.53 -17.00 -29.06
CA PHE A 158 -6.84 -17.65 -29.16
C PHE A 158 -8.04 -16.71 -28.98
N GLY A 159 -7.86 -15.38 -29.01
CA GLY A 159 -8.96 -14.42 -29.16
C GLY A 159 -10.05 -14.47 -28.08
N LEU A 160 -9.74 -14.95 -26.87
CA LEU A 160 -10.64 -14.96 -25.71
C LEU A 160 -10.59 -13.61 -24.96
N GLU A 161 -10.77 -12.51 -25.66
CA GLU A 161 -11.09 -11.21 -25.04
C GLU A 161 -12.61 -11.15 -24.84
N ARG A 162 -13.10 -11.83 -23.81
CA ARG A 162 -14.40 -11.50 -23.18
C ARG A 162 -14.19 -11.46 -21.66
N GLY A 163 -14.12 -10.26 -21.12
CA GLY A 163 -14.09 -9.99 -19.68
C GLY A 163 -12.73 -9.53 -19.16
N ARG A 164 -12.71 -8.35 -18.55
CA ARG A 164 -11.55 -7.64 -17.97
C ARG A 164 -10.71 -8.56 -17.06
N SER A 165 -9.60 -9.08 -17.60
CA SER A 165 -8.83 -10.15 -16.97
C SER A 165 -8.02 -9.72 -15.72
N ILE A 166 -8.12 -10.55 -14.69
CA ILE A 166 -7.38 -10.54 -13.41
C ILE A 166 -5.85 -10.55 -13.63
N SER A 167 -5.37 -10.88 -14.84
CA SER A 167 -3.95 -10.96 -15.20
C SER A 167 -3.20 -9.62 -15.22
N LYS A 168 -3.87 -8.50 -15.47
CA LYS A 168 -3.24 -7.16 -15.43
C LYS A 168 -2.94 -6.67 -14.01
N VAL A 169 -3.56 -7.28 -13.00
CA VAL A 169 -3.35 -6.96 -11.59
C VAL A 169 -2.13 -7.70 -11.05
N PHE A 170 -1.97 -8.98 -11.38
CA PHE A 170 -0.88 -9.82 -10.87
C PHE A 170 0.49 -9.56 -11.50
N SER A 171 0.57 -9.27 -12.81
CA SER A 171 1.88 -9.01 -13.46
C SER A 171 2.56 -7.72 -12.97
N ARG A 172 1.82 -6.86 -12.27
CA ARG A 172 2.30 -5.61 -11.71
C ARG A 172 2.78 -5.73 -10.26
N ILE A 173 2.38 -6.78 -9.55
CA ILE A 173 2.71 -7.02 -8.13
C ILE A 173 4.10 -7.67 -7.97
N LEU A 174 4.58 -8.42 -8.97
CA LEU A 174 5.87 -9.15 -8.89
C LEU A 174 7.12 -8.34 -9.30
N ARG A 175 6.99 -7.06 -9.68
CA ARG A 175 8.09 -6.25 -10.25
C ARG A 175 8.88 -5.40 -9.24
N SER A 176 8.64 -5.54 -7.94
CA SER A 176 9.28 -4.72 -6.90
C SER A 176 9.99 -5.60 -5.88
N GLY A 177 11.22 -6.00 -6.18
CA GLY A 177 12.02 -6.79 -5.26
C GLY A 177 13.51 -6.76 -5.61
N ARG A 178 14.17 -5.64 -5.31
CA ARG A 178 15.60 -5.49 -4.90
C ARG A 178 16.05 -4.04 -5.14
N GLY A 179 16.38 -3.34 -4.07
CA GLY A 179 16.97 -2.00 -4.17
C GLY A 179 16.82 -1.22 -2.87
N MET A 180 17.82 -1.37 -2.01
CA MET A 180 17.94 -0.78 -0.68
C MET A 180 18.08 0.75 -0.77
N PHE A 181 17.16 1.48 -0.13
CA PHE A 181 17.23 2.93 0.03
C PHE A 181 18.40 3.30 0.96
N ARG A 182 19.35 4.10 0.47
CA ARG A 182 20.15 4.99 1.31
C ARG A 182 19.68 6.42 1.01
N PHE A 183 19.22 7.09 2.07
CA PHE A 183 19.05 8.54 2.10
C PHE A 183 20.39 9.20 2.41
#